data_AF-A0A250XKU0-F1
#
_entry.id   AF-A0A250XKU0-F1
#
_cell.length_a   1.000
_cell.length_b   1.000
_cell.length_c   1.000
_cell.angle_alpha   90.00
_cell.angle_beta   90.00
_cell.angle_gamma   90.00
#
_symmetry.space_group_name_H-M   'P 1'
#
loop_
_entity.id
_entity.type
_entity.pdbx_description
1 polymer ?
#
loop_
_entity_poly.entity_id
_entity_poly.type
_entity_poly.pdbx_seq_one_letter_code
_entity_poly.pdbx_strand_id
1 'polypeptide(L)'
;MSLFGQLRRFYVAVSQQESKLETLQELITALSRDCGTSADYAAGREDRSGAEAEAAGQMIIAICCSSRDSLDAVAAVLLDADHDFSISVLHSSMTEREREYQLQRVRRRTGGVTEQLAGCHFEVPAPLRASNGMPAVANAEKYHPNLPNSSPRTSLGMPPLKTVHSSHSSPSPTALLLVTTDPPLRAAPKDFLPLGASLLIQYDLAPQKEVYLKRVAAAFGGGKERRNTKRSTVVDFVAGGEVGAFRESESWFSGTIHEMPVHVADIFK
;
A
#
# COMPACT_ATOMS: atom_id res chain seq x y z
N MET A 1 26.22 -17.48 -10.94
CA MET A 1 26.06 -16.03 -10.68
C MET A 1 24.75 -15.84 -9.94
N SER A 2 24.81 -15.33 -8.71
CA SER A 2 23.65 -15.25 -7.81
C SER A 2 22.51 -14.43 -8.44
N LEU A 3 21.30 -15.00 -8.49
CA LEU A 3 20.06 -14.32 -8.87
C LEU A 3 19.76 -13.10 -7.96
N PHE A 4 20.50 -12.95 -6.86
CA PHE A 4 20.46 -11.84 -5.91
C PHE A 4 21.67 -10.94 -6.11
N GLY A 5 21.64 -10.02 -7.07
CA GLY A 5 22.53 -8.85 -6.93
C GLY A 5 22.23 -8.19 -5.59
N GLN A 6 23.18 -8.07 -4.66
CA GLN A 6 23.07 -7.45 -3.31
C GLN A 6 21.66 -6.98 -2.90
N LEU A 7 20.80 -7.86 -2.38
CA LEU A 7 19.65 -7.41 -1.57
C LEU A 7 20.24 -6.90 -0.27
N ARG A 8 19.93 -5.66 0.13
CA ARG A 8 20.18 -5.25 1.50
C ARG A 8 19.09 -5.86 2.36
N ARG A 9 19.49 -6.62 3.37
CA ARG A 9 18.57 -7.29 4.27
C ARG A 9 18.82 -6.75 5.68
N PHE A 10 17.75 -6.29 6.29
CA PHE A 10 17.73 -5.89 7.68
C PHE A 10 16.70 -6.71 8.43
N TYR A 11 16.83 -6.79 9.75
CA TYR A 11 15.78 -7.32 10.61
C TYR A 11 15.47 -6.37 11.76
N VAL A 12 14.22 -6.40 12.21
CA VAL A 12 13.78 -5.74 13.43
C VAL A 12 13.49 -6.82 14.46
N ALA A 13 14.25 -6.82 15.55
CA ALA A 13 13.97 -7.68 16.69
C ALA A 13 12.77 -7.11 17.46
N VAL A 14 11.76 -7.94 17.68
CA VAL A 14 10.57 -7.60 18.45
C VAL A 14 10.51 -8.53 19.66
N SER A 15 10.29 -7.97 20.84
CA SER A 15 10.27 -8.74 22.09
C SER A 15 9.20 -9.84 22.07
N GLN A 16 7.99 -9.51 21.62
CA GLN A 16 6.83 -10.40 21.58
C GLN A 16 6.07 -10.26 20.25
N GLN A 17 5.30 -11.29 19.87
CA GLN A 17 4.52 -11.28 18.64
C GLN A 17 3.48 -10.13 18.62
N GLU A 18 2.88 -9.84 19.77
CA GLU A 18 1.87 -8.78 19.94
C GLU A 18 2.43 -7.37 19.71
N SER A 19 3.71 -7.14 20.00
CA SER A 19 4.35 -5.84 19.80
C SER A 19 4.70 -5.55 18.33
N LYS A 20 4.59 -6.54 17.42
CA LYS A 20 4.94 -6.33 16.01
C LYS A 20 4.12 -5.22 15.34
N LEU A 21 2.84 -5.08 15.68
CA LEU A 21 1.96 -4.05 15.11
C LEU A 21 2.42 -2.65 15.51
N GLU A 22 2.71 -2.44 16.79
CA GLU A 22 3.21 -1.18 17.32
C GLU A 22 4.55 -0.82 16.68
N THR A 23 5.50 -1.76 16.64
CA THR A 23 6.81 -1.56 15.99
C THR A 23 6.67 -1.27 14.48
N LEU A 24 5.70 -1.89 13.80
CA LEU A 24 5.44 -1.60 12.38
C LEU A 24 4.94 -0.16 12.21
N GLN A 25 4.01 0.28 13.06
CA GLN A 25 3.49 1.65 13.03
C GLN A 25 4.61 2.67 13.27
N GLU A 26 5.49 2.44 14.24
CA GLU A 26 6.66 3.27 14.49
C GLU A 26 7.61 3.33 13.29
N LEU A 27 7.90 2.17 12.68
CA LEU A 27 8.75 2.09 11.50
C LEU A 27 8.17 2.89 10.32
N ILE A 28 6.88 2.70 10.04
CA ILE A 28 6.19 3.41 8.95
C ILE A 28 6.13 4.92 9.23
N THR A 29 5.90 5.31 10.50
CA THR A 29 5.96 6.71 10.93
C THR A 29 7.34 7.33 10.70
N ALA A 30 8.41 6.63 11.06
CA ALA A 30 9.78 7.07 10.85
C ALA A 30 10.08 7.24 9.34
N LEU A 31 9.69 6.26 8.53
CA LEU A 31 9.82 6.33 7.07
C LEU A 31 9.04 7.50 6.46
N SER A 32 7.88 7.85 7.02
CA SER A 32 7.08 9.00 6.57
C SER A 32 7.81 10.32 6.76
N ARG A 33 8.44 10.50 7.93
CA ARG A 33 9.18 11.72 8.28
C ARG A 33 10.42 11.92 7.40
N ASP A 34 11.14 10.83 7.12
CA ASP A 34 12.41 10.88 6.40
C ASP A 34 12.22 10.98 4.86
N CYS A 35 11.08 10.51 4.33
CA CYS A 35 10.73 10.60 2.91
C CYS A 35 10.55 12.05 2.39
N GLY A 36 10.36 13.03 3.28
CA GLY A 36 10.23 14.45 2.91
C GLY A 36 11.56 15.19 2.71
N THR A 37 12.69 14.65 3.16
CA THR A 37 13.96 15.39 3.29
C THR A 37 15.10 14.89 2.41
N SER A 38 14.97 13.71 1.81
CA SER A 38 16.07 13.09 1.08
C SER A 38 16.03 13.47 -0.40
N ALA A 39 16.82 14.50 -0.75
CA ALA A 39 17.27 14.73 -2.12
C ALA A 39 17.91 13.46 -2.73
N ASP A 40 18.40 12.54 -1.91
CA ASP A 40 18.98 11.25 -2.32
C ASP A 40 17.95 10.25 -2.87
N TYR A 41 16.64 10.39 -2.59
CA TYR A 41 15.59 9.62 -3.28
C TYR A 41 15.39 10.11 -4.72
N ALA A 42 15.58 11.41 -4.98
CA ALA A 42 15.41 12.04 -6.29
C ALA A 42 16.71 12.07 -7.14
N ALA A 43 17.88 12.18 -6.50
CA ALA A 43 19.19 12.40 -7.14
C ALA A 43 19.74 11.18 -7.93
N GLY A 44 19.05 10.04 -7.93
CA GLY A 44 19.40 8.88 -8.77
C GLY A 44 19.03 9.03 -10.25
N ARG A 45 18.59 10.22 -10.71
CA ARG A 45 17.93 10.43 -12.01
C ARG A 45 18.53 11.57 -12.85
N GLU A 46 19.80 11.94 -12.62
CA GLU A 46 20.44 13.06 -13.36
C GLU A 46 20.67 12.80 -14.87
N ASP A 47 20.44 11.58 -15.36
CA ASP A 47 20.59 11.23 -16.79
C ASP A 47 19.28 11.27 -17.61
N ARG A 48 18.17 11.82 -17.10
CA ARG A 48 16.91 11.92 -17.86
C ARG A 48 16.46 13.36 -18.10
N SER A 49 16.20 13.66 -19.36
CA SER A 49 15.71 14.94 -19.84
C SER A 49 14.37 15.35 -19.22
N GLY A 50 14.37 16.54 -18.60
CA GLY A 50 13.39 17.63 -18.66
C GLY A 50 11.91 17.42 -18.28
N ALA A 51 11.27 16.32 -18.67
CA ALA A 51 9.84 16.06 -18.45
C ALA A 51 9.57 14.92 -17.45
N GLU A 52 10.57 14.07 -17.19
CA GLU A 52 10.48 12.93 -16.25
C GLU A 52 10.98 13.24 -14.83
N ALA A 53 11.55 14.42 -14.59
CA ALA A 53 12.12 14.84 -13.31
C ALA A 53 11.07 15.38 -12.32
N GLU A 54 9.87 15.73 -12.80
CA GLU A 54 8.83 16.40 -12.00
C GLU A 54 7.90 15.44 -11.24
N ALA A 55 8.02 14.12 -11.47
CA ALA A 55 7.39 13.12 -10.62
C ALA A 55 8.36 12.75 -9.48
N ALA A 56 8.33 13.52 -8.38
CA ALA A 56 8.97 13.13 -7.12
C ALA A 56 8.58 11.67 -6.81
N GLY A 57 9.55 10.76 -6.89
CA GLY A 57 9.31 9.33 -7.00
C GLY A 57 8.63 8.77 -5.76
N GLN A 58 7.33 8.49 -5.86
CA GLN A 58 6.54 7.90 -4.80
C GLN A 58 7.16 6.57 -4.34
N MET A 59 7.53 6.50 -3.06
CA MET A 59 8.09 5.28 -2.47
C MET A 59 7.00 4.20 -2.41
N ILE A 60 7.26 3.00 -2.94
CA ILE A 60 6.36 1.85 -2.75
C ILE A 60 6.95 0.92 -1.68
N ILE A 61 6.15 0.65 -0.66
CA ILE A 61 6.43 -0.32 0.40
C ILE A 61 5.45 -1.49 0.27
N ALA A 62 5.97 -2.70 0.08
CA ALA A 62 5.18 -3.92 0.14
C ALA A 62 5.30 -4.55 1.53
N ILE A 63 4.18 -4.87 2.17
CA ILE A 63 4.12 -5.51 3.49
C ILE A 63 3.47 -6.88 3.32
N CYS A 64 4.24 -7.95 3.56
CA CYS A 64 3.79 -9.32 3.40
C CYS A 64 3.40 -9.94 4.76
N CYS A 65 2.15 -10.37 4.83
CA CYS A 65 1.54 -11.10 5.95
C CYS A 65 1.33 -12.57 5.56
N SER A 66 1.36 -13.47 6.54
CA SER A 66 1.19 -14.91 6.33
C SER A 66 -0.25 -15.38 6.53
N SER A 67 -1.11 -14.59 7.20
CA SER A 67 -2.54 -14.88 7.38
C SER A 67 -3.42 -13.69 7.00
N ARG A 68 -4.73 -13.93 6.86
CA ARG A 68 -5.72 -12.88 6.63
C ARG A 68 -5.89 -12.00 7.89
N ASP A 69 -5.88 -12.63 9.05
CA ASP A 69 -6.02 -11.93 10.33
C ASP A 69 -4.87 -10.95 10.58
N SER A 70 -3.61 -11.36 10.31
CA SER A 70 -2.46 -10.46 10.45
C SER A 70 -2.52 -9.32 9.44
N LEU A 71 -2.95 -9.59 8.20
CA LEU A 71 -3.16 -8.57 7.19
C LEU A 71 -4.24 -7.55 7.62
N ASP A 72 -5.38 -8.01 8.14
CA ASP A 72 -6.49 -7.13 8.53
C ASP A 72 -6.09 -6.25 9.74
N ALA A 73 -5.35 -6.81 10.70
CA ALA A 73 -4.79 -6.05 11.82
C ALA A 73 -3.78 -4.99 11.35
N VAL A 74 -2.85 -5.35 10.47
CA VAL A 74 -1.88 -4.40 9.88
C VAL A 74 -2.60 -3.29 9.10
N ALA A 75 -3.58 -3.66 8.27
CA ALA A 75 -4.33 -2.68 7.48
C ALA A 75 -5.13 -1.72 8.37
N ALA A 76 -5.76 -2.21 9.44
CA ALA A 76 -6.51 -1.40 10.38
C ALA A 76 -5.62 -0.36 11.08
N VAL A 77 -4.47 -0.78 11.62
CA VAL A 77 -3.52 0.12 12.31
C VAL A 77 -2.97 1.17 11.35
N LEU A 78 -2.61 0.79 10.12
CA LEU A 78 -2.06 1.72 9.14
C LEU A 78 -3.11 2.70 8.59
N LEU A 79 -4.38 2.32 8.54
CA LEU A 79 -5.49 3.20 8.12
C LEU A 79 -5.89 4.20 9.22
N ASP A 80 -5.75 3.81 10.48
CA ASP A 80 -6.03 4.69 11.63
C ASP A 80 -4.92 5.72 11.86
N ALA A 81 -3.70 5.39 11.46
CA ALA A 81 -2.56 6.27 11.61
C ALA A 81 -2.65 7.50 10.66
N ASP A 82 -2.44 8.69 11.23
CA ASP A 82 -2.40 9.96 10.49
C ASP A 82 -1.08 10.05 9.70
N HIS A 83 -1.07 9.42 8.52
CA HIS A 83 0.07 9.37 7.62
C HIS A 83 -0.32 9.79 6.21
N ASP A 84 0.61 10.47 5.52
CA ASP A 84 0.47 10.83 4.10
C ASP A 84 0.73 9.63 3.17
N PHE A 85 0.08 8.50 3.41
CA PHE A 85 0.23 7.28 2.61
C PHE A 85 -1.07 6.84 1.96
N SER A 86 -0.94 6.23 0.78
CA SER A 86 -2.04 5.50 0.17
C SER A 86 -1.90 4.02 0.45
N ILE A 87 -2.93 3.41 1.02
CA ILE A 87 -2.92 1.99 1.38
C ILE A 87 -3.75 1.21 0.36
N SER A 88 -3.15 0.16 -0.21
CA SER A 88 -3.79 -0.89 -0.99
C SER A 88 -3.65 -2.22 -0.28
N VAL A 89 -4.67 -3.06 -0.39
CA VAL A 89 -4.72 -4.36 0.30
C VAL A 89 -4.99 -5.46 -0.72
N LEU A 90 -4.25 -6.57 -0.61
CA LEU A 90 -4.40 -7.75 -1.44
C LEU A 90 -4.59 -9.01 -0.58
N HIS A 91 -5.74 -9.67 -0.71
CA HIS A 91 -6.06 -10.89 0.01
C HIS A 91 -6.68 -11.97 -0.86
N SER A 92 -6.64 -13.21 -0.38
CA SER A 92 -6.98 -14.40 -1.16
C SER A 92 -8.43 -14.46 -1.62
N SER A 93 -9.37 -13.85 -0.89
CA SER A 93 -10.79 -13.81 -1.25
C SER A 93 -11.16 -12.74 -2.28
N MET A 94 -10.19 -11.95 -2.76
CA MET A 94 -10.43 -11.02 -3.86
C MET A 94 -10.61 -11.75 -5.19
N THR A 95 -11.60 -11.30 -5.96
CA THR A 95 -11.74 -11.68 -7.37
C THR A 95 -10.53 -11.21 -8.18
N GLU A 96 -10.34 -11.80 -9.35
CA GLU A 96 -9.29 -11.38 -10.29
C GLU A 96 -9.40 -9.88 -10.63
N ARG A 97 -10.62 -9.40 -10.91
CA ARG A 97 -10.90 -7.99 -11.22
C ARG A 97 -10.53 -7.04 -10.07
N GLU A 98 -10.91 -7.37 -8.84
CA GLU A 98 -10.58 -6.51 -7.68
C GLU A 98 -9.07 -6.45 -7.45
N ARG A 99 -8.37 -7.58 -7.63
CA ARG A 99 -6.92 -7.66 -7.50
C ARG A 99 -6.22 -6.82 -8.56
N GLU A 100 -6.62 -6.96 -9.82
CA GLU A 100 -6.10 -6.15 -10.93
C GLU A 100 -6.34 -4.66 -10.67
N TYR A 101 -7.51 -4.28 -10.16
CA TYR A 101 -7.81 -2.91 -9.79
C TYR A 101 -6.83 -2.37 -8.72
N GLN A 102 -6.59 -3.13 -7.66
CA GLN A 102 -5.64 -2.74 -6.61
C GLN A 102 -4.21 -2.62 -7.15
N LEU A 103 -3.76 -3.57 -7.96
CA LEU A 103 -2.43 -3.54 -8.57
C LEU A 103 -2.29 -2.38 -9.58
N GLN A 104 -3.33 -2.09 -10.36
CA GLN A 104 -3.33 -0.95 -11.28
C GLN A 104 -3.25 0.37 -10.51
N ARG A 105 -3.92 0.48 -9.36
CA ARG A 105 -3.84 1.66 -8.49
C ARG A 105 -2.42 1.88 -7.96
N VAL A 106 -1.70 0.80 -7.64
CA VAL A 106 -0.27 0.87 -7.28
C VAL A 106 0.56 1.41 -8.46
N ARG A 107 0.33 0.91 -9.67
CA ARG A 107 1.16 1.25 -10.85
C ARG A 107 0.91 2.63 -11.44
N ARG A 108 -0.34 3.11 -11.43
CA ARG A 108 -0.71 4.45 -11.96
C ARG A 108 0.05 5.58 -11.26
N ARG A 109 0.45 5.35 -10.01
CA ARG A 109 1.19 6.30 -9.18
C ARG A 109 2.71 6.26 -9.38
N THR A 110 3.23 5.23 -10.04
CA THR A 110 4.66 5.09 -10.36
C THR A 110 5.08 5.62 -11.74
N GLY A 111 4.17 6.25 -12.51
CA GLY A 111 4.54 6.91 -13.77
C GLY A 111 5.01 5.96 -14.90
N GLY A 112 4.51 4.71 -14.95
CA GLY A 112 4.77 3.81 -16.07
C GLY A 112 3.91 4.14 -17.29
N VAL A 113 4.54 4.22 -18.47
CA VAL A 113 3.92 4.46 -19.80
C VAL A 113 2.66 3.60 -19.97
N THR A 114 1.51 4.26 -20.08
CA THR A 114 0.26 3.66 -20.54
C THR A 114 0.33 3.47 -22.05
N GLU A 115 0.47 2.23 -22.52
CA GLU A 115 -0.15 1.88 -23.80
C GLU A 115 -1.64 1.62 -23.57
N GLN A 116 -2.43 2.29 -24.40
CA GLN A 116 -3.87 2.44 -24.39
C GLN A 116 -4.64 1.13 -24.14
N LEU A 117 -5.31 1.02 -23.00
CA LEU A 117 -6.53 0.20 -22.85
C LEU A 117 -7.65 1.10 -22.31
N ALA A 118 -8.04 2.06 -23.15
CA ALA A 118 -9.24 2.86 -22.95
C ALA A 118 -10.46 2.00 -23.35
N GLY A 119 -11.16 1.43 -22.36
CA GLY A 119 -12.34 0.61 -22.65
C GLY A 119 -13.16 0.10 -21.46
N CYS A 120 -12.99 0.63 -20.25
CA CYS A 120 -13.78 0.18 -19.11
C CYS A 120 -14.38 1.38 -18.37
N HIS A 121 -15.65 1.68 -18.68
CA HIS A 121 -16.52 2.45 -17.78
C HIS A 121 -16.63 1.70 -16.45
N PHE A 122 -16.38 2.36 -15.32
CA PHE A 122 -16.53 1.78 -13.99
C PHE A 122 -17.26 2.74 -13.06
N GLU A 123 -18.42 2.32 -12.58
CA GLU A 123 -19.13 2.95 -11.46
C GLU A 123 -18.46 2.53 -10.15
N VAL A 124 -18.20 3.51 -9.29
CA VAL A 124 -17.69 3.31 -7.93
C VAL A 124 -18.83 2.72 -7.08
N PRO A 125 -18.69 1.53 -6.46
CA PRO A 125 -19.68 1.06 -5.51
C PRO A 125 -19.62 1.95 -4.26
N ALA A 126 -20.76 2.52 -3.86
CA ALA A 126 -20.89 3.30 -2.64
C ALA A 126 -20.53 2.46 -1.40
N PRO A 127 -19.93 3.05 -0.35
CA PRO A 127 -19.60 2.31 0.87
C PRO A 127 -20.86 1.81 1.57
N LEU A 128 -20.80 0.56 2.04
CA LEU A 128 -21.86 -0.14 2.76
C LEU A 128 -22.30 0.67 3.98
N ARG A 129 -23.55 1.14 3.94
CA ARG A 129 -24.19 1.87 5.03
C ARG A 129 -24.53 0.88 6.15
N ALA A 130 -24.02 1.14 7.36
CA ALA A 130 -24.28 0.35 8.55
C ALA A 130 -25.80 0.22 8.82
N SER A 131 -26.25 -1.03 8.96
CA SER A 131 -27.59 -1.37 9.39
C SER A 131 -27.71 -1.15 10.90
N ASN A 132 -28.37 -0.08 11.32
CA ASN A 132 -28.78 0.09 12.73
C ASN A 132 -30.14 -0.59 12.94
N GLY A 133 -30.14 -1.63 13.75
CA GLY A 133 -31.35 -2.21 14.33
C GLY A 133 -31.63 -1.67 15.74
N MET A 134 -32.94 -1.56 16.03
CA MET A 134 -33.60 -1.59 17.35
C MET A 134 -33.74 -0.23 18.11
N PRO A 135 -34.70 -0.12 19.07
CA PRO A 135 -36.17 -0.15 18.87
C PRO A 135 -36.88 0.97 19.69
N ALA A 136 -38.13 1.39 19.37
CA ALA A 136 -38.98 2.09 20.34
C ALA A 136 -40.45 2.31 19.93
N VAL A 137 -41.34 1.72 20.73
CA VAL A 137 -42.51 2.29 21.44
C VAL A 137 -43.69 2.93 20.67
N ALA A 138 -44.86 2.59 21.19
CA ALA A 138 -46.23 2.82 20.78
C ALA A 138 -46.74 4.28 20.70
N ASN A 139 -47.84 4.40 19.93
CA ASN A 139 -48.98 5.32 20.05
C ASN A 139 -48.76 6.84 19.91
N ALA A 140 -49.36 7.43 18.85
CA ALA A 140 -50.45 8.41 18.99
C ALA A 140 -50.99 8.85 17.61
N GLU A 141 -52.31 8.70 17.47
CA GLU A 141 -53.28 9.65 16.89
C GLU A 141 -53.09 10.13 15.42
N LYS A 142 -53.87 9.59 14.48
CA LYS A 142 -55.14 10.18 13.98
C LYS A 142 -55.00 11.67 13.59
N TYR A 143 -54.81 11.95 12.30
CA TYR A 143 -55.57 12.97 11.53
C TYR A 143 -55.24 12.86 10.03
N HIS A 144 -56.23 12.50 9.24
CA HIS A 144 -56.39 12.80 7.80
C HIS A 144 -57.61 13.76 7.70
N PRO A 145 -57.97 14.37 6.55
CA PRO A 145 -57.29 14.49 5.24
C PRO A 145 -57.31 15.95 4.70
N ASN A 146 -56.71 16.22 3.53
CA ASN A 146 -57.38 16.88 2.38
C ASN A 146 -56.38 17.16 1.24
N LEU A 147 -56.67 16.56 0.07
CA LEU A 147 -56.23 16.95 -1.29
C LEU A 147 -57.09 18.18 -1.76
N PRO A 148 -56.88 18.86 -2.92
CA PRO A 148 -56.13 18.44 -4.11
C PRO A 148 -55.31 19.52 -4.89
N ASN A 149 -54.42 19.03 -5.75
CA ASN A 149 -54.05 19.47 -7.12
C ASN A 149 -53.80 20.96 -7.45
N SER A 150 -52.57 21.29 -7.89
CA SER A 150 -52.30 22.00 -9.17
C SER A 150 -50.81 22.34 -9.35
N SER A 151 -50.20 21.77 -10.39
CA SER A 151 -49.07 22.37 -11.11
C SER A 151 -49.62 23.53 -11.97
N PRO A 152 -48.91 24.64 -12.28
CA PRO A 152 -47.72 24.56 -13.15
C PRO A 152 -46.59 25.61 -12.91
N ARG A 153 -45.43 25.26 -13.48
CA ARG A 153 -44.28 26.09 -13.88
C ARG A 153 -44.35 27.61 -13.64
N THR A 154 -43.34 28.16 -12.95
CA THR A 154 -42.64 29.37 -13.44
C THR A 154 -41.25 29.52 -12.85
N SER A 155 -40.32 29.82 -13.74
CA SER A 155 -38.92 30.15 -13.54
C SER A 155 -38.73 31.51 -12.86
N LEU A 156 -37.98 31.57 -11.76
CA LEU A 156 -37.32 32.79 -11.29
C LEU A 156 -35.94 32.44 -10.72
N GLY A 157 -34.95 33.23 -11.13
CA GLY A 157 -33.54 32.91 -11.10
C GLY A 157 -32.92 32.84 -9.71
N MET A 158 -32.00 31.88 -9.57
CA MET A 158 -30.99 31.89 -8.51
C MET A 158 -29.70 32.52 -9.06
N PRO A 159 -29.01 33.36 -8.26
CA PRO A 159 -27.76 34.00 -8.67
C PRO A 159 -26.63 32.96 -8.84
N PRO A 160 -25.60 33.24 -9.66
CA PRO A 160 -24.51 32.30 -9.86
C PRO A 160 -23.70 32.16 -8.57
N LEU A 161 -23.66 30.94 -8.04
CA LEU A 161 -22.69 30.55 -7.02
C LEU A 161 -21.30 30.75 -7.63
N LYS A 162 -20.57 31.73 -7.09
CA LYS A 162 -19.16 31.97 -7.42
C LYS A 162 -18.39 30.68 -7.19
N THR A 163 -17.77 30.21 -8.26
CA THR A 163 -16.75 29.19 -8.27
C THR A 163 -15.59 29.65 -7.38
N VAL A 164 -15.58 29.19 -6.13
CA VAL A 164 -14.35 29.17 -5.34
C VAL A 164 -13.59 27.94 -5.80
N HIS A 165 -12.77 28.11 -6.84
CA HIS A 165 -11.64 27.22 -7.05
C HIS A 165 -10.66 27.47 -5.91
N SER A 166 -10.94 26.91 -4.72
CA SER A 166 -9.88 26.65 -3.77
C SER A 166 -9.08 25.50 -4.35
N SER A 167 -8.09 25.83 -5.17
CA SER A 167 -6.99 24.92 -5.49
C SER A 167 -6.17 24.70 -4.24
N HIS A 168 -6.74 24.03 -3.24
CA HIS A 168 -5.95 23.29 -2.29
C HIS A 168 -5.50 22.05 -3.05
N SER A 169 -4.27 22.12 -3.59
CA SER A 169 -3.51 20.92 -3.91
C SER A 169 -3.34 20.16 -2.60
N SER A 170 -4.24 19.22 -2.32
CA SER A 170 -4.01 18.22 -1.28
C SER A 170 -2.66 17.57 -1.59
N PRO A 171 -1.70 17.51 -0.67
CA PRO A 171 -0.42 16.88 -0.94
C PRO A 171 -0.69 15.45 -1.42
N SER A 172 -0.17 15.11 -2.60
CA SER A 172 -0.20 13.72 -3.07
C SER A 172 0.60 12.88 -2.07
N PRO A 173 0.08 11.73 -1.62
CA PRO A 173 0.73 10.95 -0.56
C PRO A 173 2.15 10.57 -0.95
N THR A 174 3.08 10.76 -0.01
CA THR A 174 4.53 10.67 -0.19
C THR A 174 5.00 9.24 -0.44
N ALA A 175 4.25 8.25 0.04
CA ALA A 175 4.46 6.83 -0.27
C ALA A 175 3.14 6.06 -0.52
N LEU A 176 3.28 4.87 -1.07
CA LEU A 176 2.23 3.89 -1.23
C LEU A 176 2.58 2.63 -0.42
N LEU A 177 1.63 2.17 0.38
CA LEU A 177 1.71 0.91 1.10
C LEU A 177 0.84 -0.13 0.40
N LEU A 178 1.42 -1.29 0.08
CA LEU A 178 0.69 -2.47 -0.36
C LEU A 178 0.78 -3.56 0.71
N VAL A 179 -0.31 -3.81 1.42
CA VAL A 179 -0.40 -4.90 2.40
C VAL A 179 -0.97 -6.14 1.70
N THR A 180 -0.27 -7.27 1.76
CA THR A 180 -0.65 -8.46 1.00
C THR A 180 -0.38 -9.76 1.73
N THR A 181 -1.08 -10.81 1.33
CA THR A 181 -0.71 -12.21 1.61
C THR A 181 -0.03 -12.84 0.39
N ASP A 182 0.50 -14.06 0.54
CA ASP A 182 1.17 -14.77 -0.55
C ASP A 182 0.27 -15.25 -1.71
N PRO A 183 -0.95 -15.80 -1.48
CA PRO A 183 -1.78 -16.29 -2.57
C PRO A 183 -2.13 -15.21 -3.63
N PRO A 184 -2.46 -13.97 -3.25
CA PRO A 184 -2.66 -12.86 -4.19
C PRO A 184 -1.47 -12.59 -5.09
N LEU A 185 -0.26 -12.57 -4.55
CA LEU A 185 0.97 -12.34 -5.31
C LEU A 185 1.22 -13.44 -6.34
N ARG A 186 0.86 -14.69 -6.01
CA ARG A 186 1.03 -15.83 -6.94
C ARG A 186 0.07 -15.82 -8.11
N ALA A 187 -1.16 -15.34 -7.90
CA ALA A 187 -2.18 -15.28 -8.93
C ALA A 187 -2.35 -13.87 -9.51
N ALA A 188 -1.43 -12.94 -9.20
CA ALA A 188 -1.35 -11.67 -9.89
C ALA A 188 -0.90 -11.88 -11.35
N PRO A 189 -1.53 -11.22 -12.34
CA PRO A 189 -1.07 -11.31 -13.72
C PRO A 189 0.36 -10.77 -13.84
N LYS A 190 1.17 -11.42 -14.68
CA LYS A 190 2.59 -11.07 -14.86
C LYS A 190 2.77 -9.62 -15.30
N ASP A 191 1.82 -9.08 -16.05
CA ASP A 191 1.90 -7.71 -16.54
C ASP A 191 1.92 -6.70 -15.40
N PHE A 192 1.34 -7.01 -14.23
CA PHE A 192 1.33 -6.14 -13.04
C PHE A 192 2.54 -6.32 -12.12
N LEU A 193 3.39 -7.32 -12.39
CA LEU A 193 4.60 -7.58 -11.62
C LEU A 193 5.85 -7.28 -12.46
N PRO A 194 6.96 -6.86 -11.83
CA PRO A 194 7.06 -6.53 -10.41
C PRO A 194 6.32 -5.25 -10.03
N LEU A 195 6.07 -5.10 -8.74
CA LEU A 195 5.45 -3.91 -8.14
C LEU A 195 6.33 -2.67 -8.28
N GLY A 196 7.65 -2.84 -8.47
CA GLY A 196 8.61 -1.74 -8.43
C GLY A 196 8.81 -1.18 -7.02
N ALA A 197 8.61 -2.00 -6.00
CA ALA A 197 8.80 -1.61 -4.61
C ALA A 197 10.28 -1.25 -4.34
N SER A 198 10.52 -0.28 -3.46
CA SER A 198 11.86 0.01 -2.93
C SER A 198 12.11 -0.75 -1.62
N LEU A 199 11.05 -1.01 -0.86
CA LEU A 199 11.09 -1.71 0.41
C LEU A 199 10.08 -2.87 0.44
N LEU A 200 10.54 -4.04 0.86
CA LEU A 200 9.72 -5.20 1.19
C LEU A 200 9.84 -5.47 2.69
N ILE A 201 8.72 -5.36 3.42
CA ILE A 201 8.63 -5.71 4.84
C ILE A 201 8.01 -7.11 4.93
N GLN A 202 8.73 -8.05 5.54
CA GLN A 202 8.18 -9.34 5.94
C GLN A 202 7.68 -9.19 7.38
N TYR A 203 6.40 -8.81 7.51
CA TYR A 203 5.75 -8.70 8.81
C TYR A 203 5.67 -10.06 9.50
N ASP A 204 5.25 -11.07 8.74
CA ASP A 204 5.37 -12.47 9.10
C ASP A 204 6.49 -13.10 8.27
N LEU A 205 7.43 -13.81 8.92
CA LEU A 205 8.50 -14.50 8.22
C LEU A 205 7.93 -15.50 7.20
N ALA A 206 8.54 -15.56 6.02
CA ALA A 206 8.18 -16.57 5.05
C ALA A 206 8.49 -17.98 5.63
N PRO A 207 7.56 -18.94 5.57
CA PRO A 207 7.77 -20.27 6.16
C PRO A 207 8.74 -21.15 5.36
N GLN A 208 8.99 -20.79 4.09
CA GLN A 208 9.80 -21.57 3.15
C GLN A 208 10.52 -20.65 2.18
N LYS A 209 11.66 -21.11 1.67
CA LYS A 209 12.49 -20.38 0.70
C LYS A 209 11.70 -19.98 -0.54
N GLU A 210 10.88 -20.88 -1.08
CA GLU A 210 10.08 -20.65 -2.28
C GLU A 210 9.07 -19.51 -2.09
N VAL A 211 8.53 -19.36 -0.87
CA VAL A 211 7.60 -18.27 -0.53
C VAL A 211 8.36 -16.95 -0.48
N TYR A 212 9.49 -16.91 0.22
CA TYR A 212 10.38 -15.74 0.27
C TYR A 212 10.76 -15.25 -1.13
N LEU A 213 11.19 -16.18 -1.99
CA LEU A 213 11.59 -15.88 -3.38
C LEU A 213 10.47 -15.24 -4.18
N LYS A 214 9.24 -15.71 -4.01
CA LYS A 214 8.07 -15.15 -4.69
C LYS A 214 7.74 -13.75 -4.19
N ARG A 215 7.85 -13.49 -2.87
CA ARG A 215 7.68 -12.15 -2.29
C ARG A 215 8.69 -11.17 -2.88
N VAL A 216 9.98 -11.55 -2.89
CA VAL A 216 11.08 -10.74 -3.47
C VAL A 216 10.88 -10.49 -4.96
N ALA A 217 10.52 -11.51 -5.74
CA ALA A 217 10.29 -11.37 -7.17
C ALA A 217 9.08 -10.48 -7.48
N ALA A 218 8.00 -10.60 -6.71
CA ALA A 218 6.83 -9.73 -6.86
C ALA A 218 7.16 -8.28 -6.50
N ALA A 219 7.94 -8.03 -5.46
CA ALA A 219 8.33 -6.69 -5.04
C ALA A 219 9.31 -6.01 -6.02
N PHE A 220 10.40 -6.71 -6.38
CA PHE A 220 11.57 -6.12 -7.03
C PHE A 220 11.84 -6.61 -8.45
N GLY A 221 11.18 -7.68 -8.88
CA GLY A 221 11.38 -8.28 -10.20
C GLY A 221 12.54 -9.25 -10.29
N GLY A 222 12.81 -9.68 -11.52
CA GLY A 222 13.90 -10.59 -11.83
C GLY A 222 15.27 -9.89 -11.88
N GLY A 223 16.36 -10.66 -11.99
CA GLY A 223 17.72 -10.12 -11.97
C GLY A 223 18.04 -9.06 -13.04
N LYS A 224 17.31 -9.01 -14.17
CA LYS A 224 17.47 -7.93 -15.17
C LYS A 224 16.76 -6.64 -14.76
N GLU A 225 15.57 -6.71 -14.19
CA GLU A 225 14.78 -5.56 -13.67
C GLU A 225 15.41 -4.99 -12.40
N ARG A 226 15.87 -5.87 -11.52
CA ARG A 226 16.48 -5.52 -10.24
C ARG A 226 17.83 -4.81 -10.34
N ARG A 227 18.48 -4.86 -11.51
CA ARG A 227 19.70 -4.06 -11.79
C ARG A 227 19.39 -2.58 -11.96
N ASN A 228 18.15 -2.21 -12.27
CA ASN A 228 17.73 -0.82 -12.44
C ASN A 228 17.12 -0.23 -11.16
N THR A 229 16.63 -1.08 -10.25
CA THR A 229 16.17 -0.69 -8.92
C THR A 229 17.37 -0.58 -7.97
N LYS A 230 18.20 0.47 -8.13
CA LYS A 230 19.17 0.83 -7.08
C LYS A 230 18.37 0.99 -5.78
N ARG A 231 18.57 0.06 -4.83
CA ARG A 231 18.07 0.05 -3.43
C ARG A 231 16.87 -0.87 -3.09
N SER A 232 16.77 -2.09 -3.66
CA SER A 232 15.86 -3.12 -3.13
C SER A 232 16.26 -3.55 -1.70
N THR A 233 15.45 -3.17 -0.72
CA THR A 233 15.70 -3.45 0.70
C THR A 233 14.63 -4.38 1.25
N VAL A 234 15.04 -5.41 1.99
CA VAL A 234 14.13 -6.31 2.72
C VAL A 234 14.30 -6.08 4.20
N VAL A 235 13.18 -5.96 4.92
CA VAL A 235 13.15 -5.87 6.38
C VAL A 235 12.33 -7.03 6.92
N ASP A 236 12.96 -7.89 7.71
CA ASP A 236 12.33 -9.05 8.35
C ASP A 236 11.93 -8.69 9.80
N PHE A 237 10.66 -8.82 10.17
CA PHE A 237 10.20 -8.66 11.56
C PHE A 237 10.35 -10.00 12.30
N VAL A 238 11.13 -10.01 13.38
CA VAL A 238 11.49 -11.23 14.10
C VAL A 238 11.07 -11.11 15.55
N ALA A 239 9.98 -11.77 15.93
CA ALA A 239 9.61 -11.87 17.34
C ALA A 239 10.54 -12.84 18.09
N GLY A 240 10.63 -12.72 19.42
CA GLY A 240 11.47 -13.59 20.25
C GLY A 240 11.22 -15.10 20.05
N GLY A 241 9.98 -15.50 19.75
CA GLY A 241 9.63 -16.89 19.43
C GLY A 241 9.99 -17.37 18.01
N GLU A 242 10.37 -16.47 17.11
CA GLU A 242 10.60 -16.75 15.68
C GLU A 242 12.09 -16.84 15.30
N VAL A 243 13.00 -16.69 16.27
CA VAL A 243 14.46 -16.67 16.02
C VAL A 243 14.92 -17.93 15.27
N GLY A 244 14.34 -19.10 15.56
CA GLY A 244 14.65 -20.34 14.84
C GLY A 244 14.31 -20.26 13.35
N ALA A 245 13.09 -19.81 13.01
CA ALA A 245 12.65 -19.62 11.63
C ALA A 245 13.47 -18.53 10.91
N PHE A 246 13.84 -17.47 11.63
CA PHE A 246 14.73 -16.43 11.10
C PHE A 246 16.10 -16.98 10.72
N ARG A 247 16.72 -17.80 11.59
CA ARG A 247 18.02 -18.46 11.30
C ARG A 247 17.95 -19.41 10.12
N GLU A 248 16.84 -20.13 9.97
CA GLU A 248 16.61 -20.94 8.77
C GLU A 248 16.56 -20.04 7.52
N SER A 249 15.85 -18.92 7.57
CA SER A 249 15.75 -17.98 6.45
C SER A 249 17.07 -17.31 6.06
N GLU A 250 17.96 -17.11 7.04
CA GLU A 250 19.31 -16.59 6.84
C GLU A 250 20.15 -17.58 6.02
N SER A 251 19.99 -18.89 6.27
CA SER A 251 20.73 -19.95 5.55
C SER A 251 20.38 -20.05 4.06
N TRP A 252 19.23 -19.53 3.62
CA TRP A 252 18.76 -19.67 2.25
C TRP A 252 19.61 -18.91 1.23
N PHE A 253 20.34 -17.88 1.67
CA PHE A 253 21.09 -16.97 0.83
C PHE A 253 22.48 -16.74 1.40
N SER A 254 23.46 -16.53 0.52
CA SER A 254 24.74 -15.98 0.95
C SER A 254 24.59 -14.47 1.20
N GLY A 255 25.04 -14.02 2.37
CA GLY A 255 25.00 -12.61 2.77
C GLY A 255 24.56 -12.44 4.22
N THR A 256 25.01 -11.37 4.85
CA THR A 256 24.64 -11.05 6.24
C THR A 256 23.31 -10.30 6.26
N ILE A 257 22.43 -10.66 7.19
CA ILE A 257 21.28 -9.84 7.54
C ILE A 257 21.71 -8.91 8.67
N HIS A 258 21.55 -7.59 8.46
CA HIS A 258 21.95 -6.59 9.43
C HIS A 258 20.80 -6.28 10.41
N GLU A 259 21.11 -5.89 11.63
CA GLU A 259 20.10 -5.31 12.51
C GLU A 259 19.66 -3.94 11.99
N MET A 260 18.41 -3.56 12.26
CA MET A 260 17.88 -2.25 11.88
C MET A 260 18.76 -1.12 12.45
N PRO A 261 19.25 -0.18 11.60
CA PRO A 261 20.02 0.96 12.07
C PRO A 261 19.19 1.90 12.95
N VAL A 262 19.88 2.68 13.78
CA VAL A 262 19.26 3.70 14.64
C VAL A 262 18.47 4.73 13.81
N HIS A 263 19.00 5.15 12.67
CA HIS A 263 18.27 6.00 11.72
C HIS A 263 17.69 5.14 10.61
N VAL A 264 16.37 5.06 10.55
CA VAL A 264 15.65 4.19 9.60
C VAL A 264 16.00 4.53 8.14
N ALA A 265 16.19 5.81 7.80
CA ALA A 265 16.62 6.21 6.46
C ALA A 265 17.94 5.56 5.97
N ASP A 266 18.81 5.14 6.89
CA ASP A 266 20.11 4.55 6.55
C ASP A 266 19.96 3.19 5.85
N ILE A 267 18.81 2.51 5.96
CA ILE A 267 18.54 1.28 5.20
C ILE A 267 18.52 1.52 3.68
N PHE A 268 18.36 2.78 3.25
CA PHE A 268 18.37 3.19 1.86
C PHE A 268 19.74 3.64 1.35
N LYS A 269 20.67 4.01 2.22
CA LYS A 269 21.97 4.60 1.84
C LYS A 269 22.91 3.61 1.20
#